data_AF-A0AAV0XAF7-F1
#
_entry.id   AF-A0AAV0XAF7-F1
#
_cell.length_a   1.000
_cell.length_b   1.000
_cell.length_c   1.000
_cell.angle_alpha   90.00
_cell.angle_beta   90.00
_cell.angle_gamma   90.00
#
_symmetry.space_group_name_H-M   'P 1'
#
loop_
_entity.id
_entity.type
_entity.pdbx_description
1 polymer ?
#
loop_
_entity_poly.entity_id
_entity_poly.type
_entity_poly.pdbx_seq_one_letter_code
_entity_poly.pdbx_strand_id
1 'polypeptide(L)'
;MFIVYDLKLFSLEVLNDRIVSFDYGPDKGSKPTVLNVENIRKHNIRLSASEMMTLVRYFGLLIGDFIPRNDPVWYLYILLRQILDLITSLSLQKGCCEFLQTLIAEHHDLYLKYSNLYLKPKYHFMLHYHTLLKKFGPLVSLWSMRFEAKHRISKISANTSSNR
;
A
#
# COMPACT_ATOMS: atom_id res chain seq x y z
N MET A 1 4.81 5.61 9.86
CA MET A 1 4.36 6.36 11.05
C MET A 1 5.32 6.16 12.22
N PHE A 2 5.75 4.93 12.49
CA PHE A 2 6.88 4.62 13.39
C PHE A 2 8.18 5.36 13.02
N ILE A 3 8.55 5.34 11.73
CA ILE A 3 9.78 5.97 11.20
C ILE A 3 9.82 7.50 11.37
N VAL A 4 8.67 8.19 11.23
CA VAL A 4 8.59 9.66 11.30
C VAL A 4 8.47 10.16 12.73
N TYR A 5 7.66 9.50 13.56
CA TYR A 5 7.35 9.99 14.91
C TYR A 5 8.21 9.35 15.99
N ASP A 6 8.52 8.06 15.86
CA ASP A 6 9.28 7.33 16.88
C ASP A 6 10.79 7.37 16.60
N LEU A 7 11.19 7.19 15.34
CA LEU A 7 12.61 7.25 14.94
C LEU A 7 13.09 8.66 14.53
N LYS A 8 12.15 9.59 14.27
CA LYS A 8 12.42 11.00 13.86
C LYS A 8 13.47 11.15 12.74
N LEU A 9 13.50 10.21 11.79
CA LEU A 9 14.52 10.19 10.74
C LEU A 9 14.36 11.31 9.70
N PHE A 10 13.13 11.77 9.48
CA PHE A 10 12.79 12.91 8.63
C PHE A 10 11.46 13.53 9.07
N SER A 11 11.19 14.76 8.66
CA SER A 11 9.95 15.46 8.98
C SER A 11 8.84 15.18 7.96
N LEU A 12 7.58 15.39 8.34
CA LEU A 12 6.46 15.16 7.40
C LEU A 12 6.52 16.14 6.22
N GLU A 13 7.01 17.36 6.45
CA GLU A 13 7.21 18.38 5.44
C GLU A 13 8.18 17.88 4.36
N VAL A 14 9.32 17.29 4.75
CA VAL A 14 10.28 16.70 3.81
C VAL A 14 9.64 15.61 2.95
N LEU A 15 8.85 14.71 3.56
CA LEU A 15 8.13 13.68 2.80
C LEU A 15 7.12 14.29 1.84
N ASN A 16 6.35 15.28 2.28
CA ASN A 16 5.37 15.96 1.44
C ASN A 16 6.03 16.70 0.26
N ASP A 17 7.15 17.37 0.50
CA ASP A 17 7.92 18.05 -0.55
C ASP A 17 8.42 17.06 -1.59
N ARG A 18 8.92 15.89 -1.15
CA ARG A 18 9.32 14.81 -2.06
C ARG A 18 8.14 14.20 -2.79
N ILE A 19 7.01 13.96 -2.12
CA ILE A 19 5.78 13.50 -2.78
C ILE A 19 5.35 14.46 -3.89
N VAL A 20 5.46 15.77 -3.66
CA VAL A 20 5.06 16.79 -4.63
C VAL A 20 6.04 16.91 -5.79
N SER A 21 7.35 16.85 -5.53
CA SER A 21 8.39 17.07 -6.53
C SER A 21 8.78 15.82 -7.33
N PHE A 22 8.49 14.61 -6.83
CA PHE A 22 8.86 13.36 -7.48
C PHE A 22 8.14 13.18 -8.83
N ASP A 23 8.89 12.67 -9.83
CA ASP A 23 8.33 12.28 -11.12
C ASP A 23 7.81 10.85 -11.08
N TYR A 24 6.49 10.70 -11.11
CA TYR A 24 5.81 9.41 -11.08
C TYR A 24 5.66 8.77 -12.46
N GLY A 25 6.10 9.44 -13.53
CA GLY A 25 6.02 8.94 -14.90
C GLY A 25 4.62 8.39 -15.26
N PRO A 26 4.48 7.10 -15.60
CA PRO A 26 3.19 6.48 -15.93
C PRO A 26 2.12 6.59 -14.84
N ASP A 27 2.53 6.67 -13.56
CA ASP A 27 1.63 6.69 -12.42
C ASP A 27 1.20 8.13 -12.02
N LYS A 28 1.52 9.15 -12.82
CA LYS A 28 1.19 10.58 -12.55
C LYS A 28 -0.29 10.82 -12.25
N GLY A 29 -1.19 10.07 -12.91
CA GLY A 29 -2.64 10.17 -12.67
C GLY A 29 -3.11 9.66 -11.31
N SER A 30 -2.24 8.93 -10.59
CA SER A 30 -2.47 8.42 -9.23
C SER A 30 -1.42 8.93 -8.25
N LYS A 31 -0.85 10.12 -8.53
CA LYS A 31 0.09 10.80 -7.62
C LYS A 31 -0.55 10.99 -6.24
N PRO A 32 0.10 10.59 -5.14
CA PRO A 32 -0.42 10.79 -3.80
C PRO A 32 -0.60 12.27 -3.47
N THR A 33 -1.64 12.59 -2.72
CA THR A 33 -1.84 13.93 -2.15
C THR A 33 -0.99 14.14 -0.92
N VAL A 34 -0.81 15.42 -0.56
CA VAL A 34 -0.08 15.86 0.63
C VAL A 34 -0.69 15.23 1.87
N LEU A 35 0.16 14.62 2.70
CA LEU A 35 -0.25 13.96 3.92
C LEU A 35 -0.43 15.01 5.03
N ASN A 36 -1.60 14.99 5.67
CA ASN A 36 -1.92 15.91 6.77
C ASN A 36 -1.50 15.32 8.12
N VAL A 37 -0.74 16.10 8.91
CA VAL A 37 -0.26 15.75 10.26
C VAL A 37 -1.38 15.28 11.18
N GLU A 38 -2.52 15.97 11.20
CA GLU A 38 -3.65 15.68 12.09
C GLU A 38 -4.28 14.32 11.76
N ASN A 39 -4.44 14.02 10.47
CA ASN A 39 -4.97 12.74 10.02
C ASN A 39 -3.99 11.61 10.34
N ILE A 40 -2.70 11.85 10.11
CA ILE A 40 -1.66 10.88 10.46
C ILE A 40 -1.67 10.59 11.95
N ARG A 41 -1.71 11.60 12.83
CA ARG A 41 -1.82 11.41 14.29
C ARG A 41 -3.02 10.56 14.70
N LYS A 42 -4.11 10.59 13.94
CA LYS A 42 -5.30 9.74 14.12
C LYS A 42 -5.19 8.36 13.46
N HIS A 43 -3.98 7.95 13.05
CA HIS A 43 -3.71 6.74 12.27
C HIS A 43 -4.55 6.61 10.99
N ASN A 44 -4.90 7.74 10.38
CA ASN A 44 -5.75 7.80 9.19
C ASN A 44 -4.98 8.45 8.04
N ILE A 45 -4.73 7.69 6.97
CA ILE A 45 -4.14 8.22 5.74
C ILE A 45 -5.26 8.31 4.71
N ARG A 46 -5.71 9.54 4.44
CA ARG A 46 -6.78 9.81 3.47
C ARG A 46 -6.23 9.86 2.05
N LEU A 47 -6.04 8.69 1.48
CA LEU A 47 -5.70 8.49 0.07
C LEU A 47 -6.70 7.53 -0.55
N SER A 48 -6.99 7.72 -1.84
CA SER A 48 -7.66 6.71 -2.66
C SER A 48 -6.80 5.44 -2.76
N ALA A 49 -7.41 4.33 -3.19
CA ALA A 49 -6.70 3.08 -3.34
C ALA A 49 -5.52 3.18 -4.33
N SER A 50 -5.69 3.90 -5.44
CA SER A 50 -4.63 4.08 -6.43
C SER A 50 -3.52 4.99 -5.91
N GLU A 51 -3.84 6.08 -5.22
CA GLU A 51 -2.84 6.95 -4.58
C GLU A 51 -2.04 6.20 -3.50
N MET A 52 -2.69 5.36 -2.70
CA MET A 52 -2.01 4.52 -1.70
C MET A 52 -1.07 3.51 -2.36
N MET A 53 -1.49 2.85 -3.46
CA MET A 53 -0.61 1.95 -4.20
C MET A 53 0.61 2.69 -4.76
N THR A 54 0.43 3.87 -5.35
CA THR A 54 1.53 4.71 -5.84
C THR A 54 2.45 5.09 -4.69
N LEU A 55 1.91 5.57 -3.56
CA LEU A 55 2.71 5.92 -2.40
C LEU A 55 3.58 4.74 -1.97
N VAL A 56 2.99 3.56 -1.75
CA VAL A 56 3.72 2.37 -1.32
C VAL A 56 4.77 1.94 -2.35
N ARG A 57 4.45 2.03 -3.66
CA ARG A 57 5.37 1.69 -4.75
C ARG A 57 6.64 2.55 -4.73
N TYR A 58 6.49 3.86 -4.58
CA TYR A 58 7.59 4.82 -4.67
C TYR A 58 8.18 5.21 -3.30
N PHE A 59 7.59 4.78 -2.18
CA PHE A 59 8.02 5.18 -0.84
C PHE A 59 9.51 4.91 -0.59
N GLY A 60 10.04 3.77 -1.03
CA GLY A 60 11.47 3.47 -0.98
C GLY A 60 12.35 4.47 -1.72
N LEU A 61 11.89 5.01 -2.85
CA LEU A 61 12.60 6.04 -3.61
C LEU A 61 12.45 7.43 -3.00
N LEU A 62 11.32 7.68 -2.31
CA LEU A 62 11.04 8.96 -1.68
C LEU A 62 11.82 9.16 -0.39
N ILE A 63 12.09 8.12 0.40
CA ILE A 63 12.71 8.28 1.73
C ILE A 63 13.79 7.26 2.07
N GLY A 64 14.13 6.34 1.16
CA GLY A 64 15.06 5.24 1.45
C GLY A 64 16.46 5.69 1.83
N ASP A 65 16.87 6.89 1.40
CA ASP A 65 18.12 7.55 1.77
C ASP A 65 18.19 8.00 3.23
N PHE A 66 17.05 8.18 3.91
CA PHE A 66 16.99 8.49 5.35
C PHE A 66 17.02 7.25 6.24
N ILE A 67 16.88 6.05 5.66
CA ILE A 67 16.70 4.83 6.45
C ILE A 67 18.06 4.20 6.78
N PRO A 68 18.36 3.93 8.06
CA PRO A 68 19.55 3.20 8.46
C PRO A 68 19.63 1.82 7.81
N ARG A 69 20.85 1.36 7.55
CA ARG A 69 21.07 -0.01 7.09
C ARG A 69 20.57 -1.00 8.15
N ASN A 70 19.96 -2.09 7.68
CA ASN A 70 19.44 -3.18 8.52
C ASN A 70 18.35 -2.76 9.52
N ASP A 71 17.59 -1.70 9.22
CA ASP A 71 16.43 -1.36 10.03
C ASP A 71 15.32 -2.42 9.88
N PRO A 72 14.89 -3.07 10.99
CA PRO A 72 13.93 -4.16 10.91
C PRO A 72 12.50 -3.70 10.60
N VAL A 73 12.14 -2.45 10.92
CA VAL A 73 10.84 -1.88 10.56
C VAL A 73 10.80 -1.53 9.07
N TRP A 74 11.93 -1.14 8.50
CA TRP A 74 12.09 -1.01 7.05
C TRP A 74 11.96 -2.34 6.34
N TYR A 75 12.53 -3.40 6.91
CA TYR A 75 12.37 -4.75 6.36
C TYR A 75 10.90 -5.19 6.31
N LEU A 76 10.10 -4.83 7.33
CA LEU A 76 8.64 -5.02 7.29
C LEU A 76 7.98 -4.31 6.08
N TYR A 77 8.39 -3.07 5.77
CA TYR A 77 7.92 -2.37 4.57
C TYR A 77 8.35 -3.06 3.27
N ILE A 78 9.60 -3.55 3.19
CA ILE A 78 10.09 -4.27 2.01
C ILE A 78 9.27 -5.54 1.76
N LEU A 79 8.99 -6.32 2.81
CA LEU A 79 8.15 -7.52 2.68
C LEU A 79 6.74 -7.17 2.22
N LEU A 80 6.12 -6.12 2.80
CA LEU A 80 4.81 -5.65 2.35
C LEU A 80 4.85 -5.23 0.86
N ARG A 81 5.92 -4.55 0.43
CA ARG A 81 6.09 -4.12 -0.95
C ARG A 81 6.19 -5.31 -1.90
N GLN A 82 6.94 -6.36 -1.55
CA GLN A 82 7.08 -7.59 -2.33
C GLN A 82 5.76 -8.37 -2.41
N ILE A 83 5.03 -8.47 -1.30
CA ILE A 83 3.69 -9.06 -1.28
C ILE A 83 2.77 -8.30 -2.24
N LEU A 84 2.75 -6.97 -2.17
CA LEU A 84 1.93 -6.14 -3.04
C LEU A 84 2.28 -6.35 -4.52
N ASP A 85 3.56 -6.48 -4.86
CA ASP A 85 3.99 -6.78 -6.25
C ASP A 85 3.43 -8.12 -6.74
N LEU A 86 3.48 -9.17 -5.93
CA LEU A 86 2.95 -10.48 -6.31
C LEU A 86 1.43 -10.44 -6.50
N ILE A 87 0.69 -9.86 -5.55
CA ILE A 87 -0.79 -9.88 -5.60
C ILE A 87 -1.36 -8.95 -6.68
N THR A 88 -0.60 -7.92 -7.09
CA THR A 88 -1.00 -6.98 -8.15
C THR A 88 -0.45 -7.36 -9.53
N SER A 89 0.38 -8.40 -9.63
CA SER A 89 0.89 -8.88 -10.91
C SER A 89 -0.19 -9.59 -11.73
N LEU A 90 -0.20 -9.33 -13.04
CA LEU A 90 -1.07 -10.02 -14.01
C LEU A 90 -0.55 -11.41 -14.41
N SER A 91 0.73 -11.67 -14.19
CA SER A 91 1.37 -12.93 -14.57
C SER A 91 2.36 -13.36 -13.49
N LEU A 92 2.36 -14.66 -13.17
CA LEU A 92 3.12 -15.22 -12.07
C LEU A 92 3.83 -16.49 -12.51
N GLN A 93 5.05 -16.65 -12.03
CA GLN A 93 5.88 -17.82 -12.32
C GLN A 93 5.47 -19.00 -11.42
N LYS A 94 5.90 -20.20 -11.80
CA LYS A 94 5.80 -21.38 -10.93
C LYS A 94 6.54 -21.09 -9.62
N GLY A 95 5.96 -21.46 -8.48
CA GLY A 95 6.54 -21.21 -7.16
C GLY A 95 6.14 -19.87 -6.52
N CYS A 96 5.48 -18.95 -7.26
CA CYS A 96 5.02 -17.68 -6.67
C CYS A 96 3.99 -17.88 -5.54
N CYS A 97 3.24 -18.99 -5.53
CA CYS A 97 2.28 -19.28 -4.47
C CYS A 97 2.97 -19.58 -3.15
N GLU A 98 3.96 -20.46 -3.18
CA GLU A 98 4.79 -20.85 -2.04
C GLU A 98 5.61 -19.65 -1.57
N PHE A 99 6.19 -18.88 -2.51
CA PHE A 99 6.93 -17.67 -2.18
C PHE A 99 6.05 -16.61 -1.50
N LEU A 100 4.82 -16.40 -1.99
CA LEU A 100 3.86 -15.49 -1.35
C LEU A 100 3.52 -15.95 0.07
N GLN A 101 3.37 -17.25 0.30
CA GLN A 101 3.12 -17.80 1.64
C GLN A 101 4.28 -17.47 2.60
N THR A 102 5.52 -17.67 2.17
CA THR A 102 6.72 -17.35 2.96
C THR A 102 6.78 -15.85 3.30
N LEU A 103 6.62 -14.98 2.30
CA LEU A 103 6.66 -13.53 2.52
C LEU A 103 5.59 -13.05 3.50
N ILE A 104 4.37 -13.61 3.42
CA ILE A 104 3.28 -13.26 4.33
C ILE A 104 3.59 -13.72 5.75
N ALA A 105 4.15 -14.92 5.94
CA ALA A 105 4.53 -15.41 7.25
C ALA A 105 5.60 -14.51 7.89
N GLU A 106 6.68 -14.21 7.15
CA GLU A 106 7.76 -13.33 7.61
C GLU A 106 7.26 -11.92 7.93
N HIS A 107 6.40 -11.37 7.08
CA HIS A 107 5.80 -10.05 7.29
C HIS A 107 4.97 -10.02 8.59
N HIS A 108 4.14 -11.05 8.82
CA HIS A 108 3.27 -11.10 9.98
C HIS A 108 4.04 -11.31 11.28
N ASP A 109 5.08 -12.14 11.27
CA ASP A 109 5.96 -12.34 12.42
C ASP A 109 6.62 -11.02 12.85
N LEU A 110 7.17 -10.28 11.88
CA LEU A 110 7.76 -8.97 12.15
C LEU A 110 6.69 -7.94 12.58
N TYR A 111 5.52 -7.95 11.94
CA TYR A 111 4.43 -7.05 12.31
C TYR A 111 4.02 -7.27 13.78
N LEU A 112 3.81 -8.52 14.19
CA LEU A 112 3.46 -8.87 15.57
C LEU A 112 4.56 -8.46 16.54
N LYS A 113 5.82 -8.74 16.19
CA LYS A 113 7.00 -8.40 17.00
C LYS A 113 7.16 -6.90 17.24
N TYR A 114 6.99 -6.07 16.21
CA TYR A 114 7.27 -4.62 16.29
C TYR A 114 6.06 -3.75 16.59
N SER A 115 4.86 -4.19 16.25
CA SER A 115 3.64 -3.41 16.55
C SER A 115 3.12 -3.66 17.96
N ASN A 116 3.39 -4.84 18.55
CA ASN A 116 2.76 -5.30 19.78
C ASN A 116 1.22 -5.25 19.73
N LEU A 117 0.66 -5.40 18.52
CA LEU A 117 -0.77 -5.39 18.22
C LEU A 117 -1.19 -6.74 17.62
N TYR A 118 -2.49 -7.00 17.65
CA TYR A 118 -3.08 -8.11 16.91
C TYR A 118 -3.07 -7.88 15.39
N LEU A 119 -3.12 -8.98 14.63
CA LEU A 119 -3.31 -8.90 13.19
C LEU A 119 -4.64 -8.22 12.86
N LYS A 120 -4.56 -7.13 12.10
CA LYS A 120 -5.75 -6.48 11.56
C LYS A 120 -6.50 -7.45 10.62
N PRO A 121 -7.83 -7.32 10.45
CA PRO A 121 -8.60 -8.18 9.56
C PRO A 121 -8.01 -8.31 8.15
N LYS A 122 -7.47 -7.22 7.59
CA LYS A 122 -6.77 -7.25 6.29
C LYS A 122 -5.58 -8.19 6.26
N TYR A 123 -4.80 -8.25 7.34
CA TYR A 123 -3.65 -9.14 7.44
C TYR A 123 -4.07 -10.59 7.70
N HIS A 124 -5.13 -10.80 8.47
CA HIS A 124 -5.71 -12.13 8.63
C HIS A 124 -6.20 -12.70 7.28
N PHE A 125 -6.95 -11.92 6.49
CA PHE A 125 -7.37 -12.37 5.15
C PHE A 125 -6.21 -12.63 4.20
N MET A 126 -5.10 -11.91 4.34
CA MET A 126 -3.91 -12.11 3.54
C MET A 126 -3.34 -13.53 3.68
N LEU A 127 -3.50 -14.18 4.84
CA LEU A 127 -3.08 -15.57 5.04
C LEU A 127 -3.69 -16.54 4.02
N HIS A 128 -4.84 -16.21 3.44
CA HIS A 128 -5.49 -17.05 2.44
C HIS A 128 -5.05 -16.76 1.00
N TYR A 129 -4.26 -15.70 0.77
CA TYR A 129 -3.94 -15.23 -0.58
C TYR A 129 -3.13 -16.24 -1.37
N HIS A 130 -2.22 -17.00 -0.76
CA HIS A 130 -1.49 -18.06 -1.45
C HIS A 130 -2.43 -19.17 -1.96
N THR A 131 -3.44 -19.55 -1.16
CA THR A 131 -4.44 -20.56 -1.56
C THR A 131 -5.34 -20.03 -2.68
N LEU A 132 -5.77 -18.78 -2.59
CA LEU A 132 -6.55 -18.13 -3.63
C LEU A 132 -5.76 -18.02 -4.94
N LEU A 133 -4.49 -17.66 -4.85
CA LEU A 133 -3.60 -17.53 -6.00
C LEU A 133 -3.41 -18.88 -6.70
N LYS A 134 -3.21 -19.95 -5.92
CA LYS A 134 -3.08 -21.31 -6.44
C LYS A 134 -4.35 -21.80 -7.15
N LYS A 135 -5.53 -21.43 -6.62
CA LYS A 135 -6.82 -21.90 -7.11
C LYS A 135 -7.36 -21.09 -8.29
N PHE A 136 -7.19 -19.78 -8.27
CA PHE A 136 -7.84 -18.85 -9.21
C PHE A 136 -6.84 -18.12 -10.12
N GLY A 137 -5.54 -18.29 -9.90
CA GLY A 137 -4.50 -17.55 -10.60
C GLY A 137 -4.36 -16.11 -10.07
N PRO A 138 -3.86 -15.17 -10.90
CA PRO A 138 -3.54 -13.80 -10.50
C PRO A 138 -4.67 -13.10 -9.73
N LEU A 139 -4.38 -12.69 -8.48
CA LEU A 139 -5.39 -12.09 -7.59
C LEU A 139 -5.88 -10.72 -8.07
N VAL A 140 -5.06 -9.99 -8.82
CA VAL A 140 -5.44 -8.73 -9.46
C VAL A 140 -6.63 -8.90 -10.40
N SER A 141 -6.87 -10.09 -10.94
CA SER A 141 -8.04 -10.35 -11.79
C SER A 141 -9.34 -10.46 -10.99
N LEU A 142 -9.26 -10.64 -9.67
CA LEU A 142 -10.39 -10.85 -8.77
C LEU A 142 -10.83 -9.57 -8.02
N TRP A 143 -10.07 -8.49 -8.11
CA TRP A 143 -10.34 -7.27 -7.34
C TRP A 143 -11.52 -6.44 -7.89
N SER A 144 -12.03 -5.53 -7.07
CA SER A 144 -13.20 -4.71 -7.42
C SER A 144 -12.87 -3.31 -7.97
N MET A 145 -11.59 -2.97 -8.19
CA MET A 145 -11.17 -1.62 -8.60
C MET A 145 -11.89 -1.09 -9.84
N ARG A 146 -12.12 -1.95 -10.84
CA ARG A 146 -12.84 -1.57 -12.07
C ARG A 146 -14.33 -1.34 -11.84
N PHE A 147 -14.95 -2.12 -10.94
CA PHE A 147 -16.36 -1.93 -10.59
C PHE A 147 -16.55 -0.61 -9.84
N GLU A 148 -15.67 -0.28 -8.90
CA GLU A 148 -15.70 1.00 -8.19
C GLU A 148 -15.48 2.20 -9.13
N ALA A 149 -14.56 2.07 -10.10
CA ALA A 149 -14.36 3.10 -11.11
C ALA A 149 -15.63 3.38 -11.94
N LYS A 150 -16.42 2.33 -12.24
CA LYS A 150 -17.68 2.46 -13.00
C LYS A 150 -18.73 3.26 -12.23
N HIS A 151 -18.77 3.18 -10.89
CA HIS A 151 -19.71 3.94 -10.07
C HIS A 151 -19.56 5.47 -10.22
N ARG A 152 -18.38 5.96 -10.64
CA ARG A 152 -18.16 7.39 -10.89
C ARG A 152 -19.13 7.97 -11.91
N ILE A 153 -19.42 7.23 -12.98
CA ILE A 153 -20.31 7.69 -14.06
C ILE A 153 -21.72 7.92 -13.50
N SER A 154 -22.25 6.95 -12.76
CA SER A 154 -23.58 7.05 -12.13
C SER A 154 -23.67 8.22 -11.15
N LYS A 155 -22.62 8.47 -10.35
CA LYS A 155 -22.57 9.62 -9.43
C LYS A 155 -22.60 10.96 -10.17
N ILE A 156 -21.87 11.08 -11.27
CA ILE A 156 -21.88 12.30 -12.10
C ILE A 156 -23.28 12.54 -12.66
N SER A 157 -23.92 11.52 -13.25
CA SER A 157 -25.27 11.63 -13.79
C SER A 157 -26.29 12.03 -12.72
N ALA A 158 -26.25 11.39 -11.54
CA ALA A 158 -27.15 11.70 -10.43
C ALA A 158 -27.02 13.17 -9.99
N ASN A 159 -25.78 13.66 -9.80
CA ASN A 159 -25.51 15.04 -9.38
C ASN A 159 -25.93 16.08 -10.43
N THR A 160 -25.91 15.74 -11.72
CA THR A 160 -26.41 16.65 -12.78
C THR A 160 -27.94 16.65 -12.86
N SER A 161 -28.60 15.55 -12.50
CA SER A 161 -30.06 15.42 -12.52
C SER A 161 -30.75 15.99 -11.28
N SER A 162 -30.02 16.22 -10.19
CA SER A 162 -30.55 16.80 -8.95
C SER A 162 -30.73 18.32 -8.99
N ASN A 163 -30.69 18.94 -10.17
CA ASN A 163 -31.22 20.29 -10.38
C ASN A 163 -32.74 20.22 -10.55
N ARG A 164 -33.46 20.08 -9.44
CA ARG A 164 -34.90 20.37 -9.31
C ARG A 164 -35.18 20.95 -7.94
#